data_AF-A0A7S1GH46-F1
#
_entry.id   AF-A0A7S1GH46-F1
#
_cell.length_a   1.000
_cell.length_b   1.000
_cell.length_c   1.000
_cell.angle_alpha   90.00
_cell.angle_beta   90.00
_cell.angle_gamma   90.00
#
_symmetry.space_group_name_H-M   'P 1'
#
loop_
_entity.id
_entity.type
_entity.pdbx_description
1 polymer ?
#
loop_
_entity_poly.entity_id
_entity_poly.type
_entity_poly.pdbx_seq_one_letter_code
_entity_poly.pdbx_strand_id
1 'polypeptide(L)'
;MNKAHSQSVAVDSKTVEKLTHVSGEQWIKEGLAIIIVGASGDLAKKKTYPSLLSLFTGNLLPSNVVIYGYARSKITDEQLRAKLRPYLDGKAKSDVIEDFLSRCYYQAGDCYGDLVSWSSLNDSITQYEQDLKDTKGIDRSNRLFYFAIPPNVFAETGGAIKFTCMSPNGFSRMIVEKPFGRDLESCKDILQRLGQHFDEQSLYRIDHYLGKELVQNLMVMRFSNLWMENIWNRNCVQCIMLTFKEPFGTEGRGGYFDQYGIIRDIIQNHLLQVMCLLCMECPNKLDGPGSGEKIRNEKVRLLEAMPPVTIDEVFLGQYEGYTDDETITNKDSNCPTFAIIRCFINNPRWAGVPIIFKAGKALNERKAEMRVQFKPAPAAETLFNGVEVPRNELVMKLQPGESIYLKSNIKTPGFSSTPIQSELEVKYDTRYLAKCSSCNPDAYSRLILDVLRGRSANFVRSDELIRAWEIFTPVLHQIDEENIRPHSYKVGSRGPDEADKFFAEKSGYLRNDAYIWEDGNIFRRTTPAEQDSSDANLKAAFDKFAASDKMDMQGFVGAAVMCGEGFKTMEEAQTAFNTVDKDADGHICFEEFKEFLDTV
;
A
#
# COMPACT_ATOMS: atom_id res chain seq x y z
N MET A 1 29.12 13.30 -32.31
CA MET A 1 27.70 13.43 -32.71
C MET A 1 27.05 12.09 -32.36
N ASN A 2 26.09 11.89 -31.47
CA ASN A 2 25.04 12.72 -30.87
C ASN A 2 24.89 12.35 -29.39
N LYS A 3 24.92 13.34 -28.48
CA LYS A 3 24.42 13.18 -27.11
C LYS A 3 22.90 13.26 -27.15
N ALA A 4 22.22 12.12 -27.13
CA ALA A 4 20.76 12.06 -27.00
C ALA A 4 20.36 12.72 -25.68
N HIS A 5 19.62 13.82 -25.79
CA HIS A 5 19.02 14.52 -24.67
C HIS A 5 17.90 13.66 -24.06
N SER A 6 18.17 12.97 -22.95
CA SER A 6 17.10 12.61 -22.02
C SER A 6 16.78 13.85 -21.17
N GLN A 7 15.96 14.75 -21.73
CA GLN A 7 15.30 15.75 -20.89
C GLN A 7 14.33 15.02 -19.97
N SER A 8 14.79 14.68 -18.77
CA SER A 8 13.89 14.37 -17.67
C SER A 8 12.98 15.58 -17.52
N VAL A 9 11.69 15.41 -17.82
CA VAL A 9 10.68 16.43 -17.52
C VAL A 9 10.51 16.44 -16.00
N ALA A 10 11.45 17.09 -15.31
CA ALA A 10 11.32 17.43 -13.91
C ALA A 10 10.16 18.40 -13.81
N VAL A 11 9.13 18.01 -13.06
CA VAL A 11 8.03 18.91 -12.71
C VAL A 11 8.64 20.10 -11.94
N ASP A 12 8.43 21.31 -12.44
CA ASP A 12 8.94 22.55 -11.84
C ASP A 12 8.42 22.70 -10.40
N SER A 13 9.22 23.26 -9.49
CA SER A 13 8.86 23.48 -8.09
C SER A 13 7.58 24.31 -7.95
N LYS A 14 7.33 25.25 -8.87
CA LYS A 14 6.07 26.01 -8.96
C LYS A 14 4.85 25.15 -9.30
N THR A 15 5.05 24.03 -9.98
CA THR A 15 3.98 23.07 -10.29
C THR A 15 3.67 22.20 -9.07
N VAL A 16 4.68 21.86 -8.27
CA VAL A 16 4.50 21.19 -6.97
C VAL A 16 3.81 22.11 -5.95
N GLU A 17 4.16 23.40 -5.90
CA GLU A 17 3.45 24.41 -5.08
C GLU A 17 1.97 24.57 -5.50
N LYS A 18 1.64 24.43 -6.79
CA LYS A 18 0.26 24.48 -7.26
C LYS A 18 -0.58 23.27 -6.85
N LEU A 19 0.03 22.10 -6.59
CA LEU A 19 -0.67 20.87 -6.24
C LEU A 19 -1.19 20.85 -4.79
N THR A 20 -0.79 21.79 -3.94
CA THR A 20 -1.11 21.83 -2.50
C THR A 20 -1.97 23.01 -2.06
N HIS A 21 -2.51 23.81 -3.00
CA HIS A 21 -3.20 25.05 -2.66
C HIS A 21 -4.58 24.85 -1.99
N VAL A 22 -4.60 24.96 -0.67
CA VAL A 22 -5.83 25.08 0.18
C VAL A 22 -6.26 26.53 0.40
N SER A 23 -5.48 27.52 -0.04
CA SER A 23 -5.71 28.95 0.28
C SER A 23 -7.04 29.53 -0.24
N GLY A 24 -7.68 28.86 -1.20
CA GLY A 24 -9.01 29.21 -1.72
C GLY A 24 -10.16 28.66 -0.88
N GLU A 25 -9.90 27.75 0.06
CA GLU A 25 -10.92 27.06 0.85
C GLU A 25 -11.35 27.92 2.05
N GLN A 26 -12.65 28.01 2.33
CA GLN A 26 -13.17 28.95 3.35
C GLN A 26 -12.70 28.58 4.77
N TRP A 27 -12.68 27.30 5.12
CA TRP A 27 -12.36 26.81 6.46
C TRP A 27 -10.93 27.17 6.91
N ILE A 28 -10.00 27.40 5.99
CA ILE A 28 -8.61 27.76 6.35
C ILE A 28 -8.48 29.18 6.90
N LYS A 29 -9.49 30.03 6.64
CA LYS A 29 -9.58 31.42 7.13
C LYS A 29 -10.33 31.52 8.45
N GLU A 30 -10.90 30.41 8.93
CA GLU A 30 -11.68 30.33 10.16
C GLU A 30 -10.78 29.93 11.36
N GLY A 31 -11.31 30.03 12.57
CA GLY A 31 -10.70 29.47 13.78
C GLY A 31 -10.59 27.95 13.70
N LEU A 32 -9.52 27.37 14.27
CA LEU A 32 -9.39 25.93 14.40
C LEU A 32 -8.71 25.55 15.71
N ALA A 33 -9.44 24.84 16.57
CA ALA A 33 -8.88 24.10 17.69
C ALA A 33 -8.83 22.60 17.36
N ILE A 34 -7.68 21.98 17.57
CA ILE A 34 -7.48 20.53 17.42
C ILE A 34 -7.24 19.94 18.80
N ILE A 35 -8.13 19.05 19.23
CA ILE A 35 -8.07 18.40 20.55
C ILE A 35 -7.63 16.94 20.34
N ILE A 36 -6.48 16.57 20.86
CA ILE A 36 -5.94 15.20 20.79
C ILE A 36 -6.24 14.51 22.12
N VAL A 37 -7.29 13.68 22.11
CA VAL A 37 -7.66 12.87 23.28
C VAL A 37 -6.73 11.65 23.32
N GLY A 38 -6.11 11.40 24.48
CA GLY A 38 -5.05 10.42 24.61
C GLY A 38 -3.67 10.95 24.20
N ALA A 39 -3.43 12.27 24.31
CA ALA A 39 -2.20 12.91 23.86
C ALA A 39 -0.89 12.37 24.48
N SER A 40 -0.96 11.72 25.65
CA SER A 40 0.21 11.07 26.27
C SER A 40 0.54 9.68 25.69
N GLY A 41 -0.32 9.15 24.80
CA GLY A 41 -0.20 7.82 24.21
C GLY A 41 0.81 7.71 23.08
N ASP A 42 1.09 6.45 22.70
CA ASP A 42 2.09 6.12 21.68
C ASP A 42 1.69 6.58 20.27
N LEU A 43 0.41 6.45 19.91
CA LEU A 43 -0.11 6.88 18.62
C LEU A 43 0.03 8.40 18.44
N ALA A 44 -0.32 9.17 19.48
CA ALA A 44 -0.27 10.63 19.45
C ALA A 44 1.14 11.15 19.14
N LYS A 45 2.15 10.71 19.92
CA LYS A 45 3.53 11.18 19.75
C LYS A 45 4.22 10.64 18.49
N LYS A 46 3.93 9.40 18.08
CA LYS A 46 4.60 8.76 16.93
C LYS A 46 3.95 9.09 15.58
N LYS A 47 2.65 9.40 15.54
CA LYS A 47 1.88 9.62 14.30
C LYS A 47 1.13 10.95 14.31
N THR A 48 0.19 11.18 15.23
CA THR A 48 -0.74 12.32 15.15
C THR A 48 -0.04 13.68 15.18
N TYR A 49 0.80 13.96 16.18
CA TYR A 49 1.54 15.24 16.26
C TYR A 49 2.53 15.42 15.08
N PRO A 50 3.32 14.41 14.70
CA PRO A 50 4.13 14.49 13.47
C PRO A 50 3.34 14.82 12.20
N SER A 51 2.13 14.26 12.05
CA SER A 51 1.28 14.55 10.90
C SER A 51 0.72 15.96 10.94
N LEU A 52 0.34 16.46 12.12
CA LEU A 52 -0.05 17.86 12.30
C LEU A 52 1.12 18.82 12.01
N LEU A 53 2.35 18.48 12.40
CA LEU A 53 3.54 19.24 12.03
C LEU A 53 3.77 19.25 10.51
N SER A 54 3.52 18.13 9.83
CA SER A 54 3.61 18.06 8.36
C SER A 54 2.61 19.00 7.70
N LEU A 55 1.35 19.00 8.17
CA LEU A 55 0.32 19.94 7.69
C LEU A 55 0.68 21.40 8.02
N PHE A 56 1.20 21.67 9.22
CA PHE A 56 1.66 22.99 9.64
C PHE A 56 2.79 23.51 8.74
N THR A 57 3.82 22.68 8.51
CA THR A 57 4.96 23.01 7.65
C THR A 57 4.53 23.26 6.19
N GLY A 58 3.51 22.55 5.73
CA GLY A 58 2.92 22.73 4.40
C GLY A 58 1.97 23.93 4.28
N ASN A 59 1.77 24.74 5.34
CA ASN A 59 0.74 25.78 5.41
C ASN A 59 -0.67 25.25 5.09
N LEU A 60 -0.96 24.02 5.52
CA LEU A 60 -2.23 23.32 5.31
C LEU A 60 -3.16 23.39 6.54
N LEU A 61 -2.79 24.17 7.54
CA LEU A 61 -3.60 24.51 8.71
C LEU A 61 -3.83 26.03 8.74
N PRO A 62 -4.91 26.52 9.37
CA PRO A 62 -5.07 27.94 9.64
C PRO A 62 -3.86 28.48 10.42
N SER A 63 -3.42 29.69 10.09
CA SER A 63 -2.27 30.33 10.77
C SER A 63 -2.53 30.63 12.26
N ASN A 64 -3.78 30.53 12.68
CA ASN A 64 -4.32 30.66 14.02
C ASN A 64 -4.78 29.31 14.61
N VAL A 65 -4.21 28.19 14.16
CA VAL A 65 -4.48 26.89 14.78
C VAL A 65 -3.95 26.85 16.21
N VAL A 66 -4.75 26.26 17.11
CA VAL A 66 -4.37 25.90 18.48
C VAL A 66 -4.57 24.40 18.68
N ILE A 67 -3.64 23.75 19.39
CA ILE A 67 -3.65 22.30 19.61
C ILE A 67 -3.67 22.00 21.10
N TYR A 68 -4.70 21.30 21.58
CA TYR A 68 -4.81 20.87 22.97
C TYR A 68 -4.67 19.35 23.06
N GLY A 69 -3.75 18.88 23.90
CA GLY A 69 -3.72 17.49 24.33
C GLY A 69 -4.63 17.28 25.54
N TYR A 70 -5.38 16.18 25.57
CA TYR A 70 -6.15 15.77 26.74
C TYR A 70 -5.79 14.35 27.15
N ALA A 71 -5.39 14.12 28.40
CA ALA A 71 -5.27 12.76 28.94
C ALA A 71 -5.30 12.73 30.48
N ARG A 72 -5.20 11.52 31.06
CA ARG A 72 -5.18 11.30 32.51
C ARG A 72 -3.87 11.70 33.19
N SER A 73 -2.80 11.78 32.43
CA SER A 73 -1.47 12.05 32.97
C SER A 73 -1.39 13.51 33.44
N LYS A 74 -1.06 13.75 34.72
CA LYS A 74 -0.89 15.10 35.25
C LYS A 74 0.47 15.66 34.82
N ILE A 75 0.54 16.17 33.59
CA ILE A 75 1.72 16.82 33.01
C ILE A 75 1.43 18.27 32.63
N THR A 76 2.48 19.09 32.57
CA THR A 76 2.37 20.48 32.11
C THR A 76 2.54 20.59 30.58
N ASP A 77 2.24 21.77 30.03
CA ASP A 77 2.48 22.10 28.62
C ASP A 77 3.96 21.88 28.23
N GLU A 78 4.89 22.32 29.07
CA GLU A 78 6.34 22.17 28.85
C GLU A 78 6.73 20.70 28.82
N GLN A 79 6.16 19.89 29.72
CA GLN A 79 6.40 18.45 29.76
C GLN A 79 5.81 17.74 28.54
N LEU A 80 4.64 18.16 28.05
CA LEU A 80 4.10 17.67 26.79
C LEU A 80 5.06 18.00 25.63
N ARG A 81 5.45 19.27 25.48
CA ARG A 81 6.35 19.73 24.41
C ARG A 81 7.68 18.98 24.42
N ALA A 82 8.28 18.80 25.61
CA ALA A 82 9.50 18.01 25.79
C ALA A 82 9.34 16.54 25.38
N LYS A 83 8.18 15.92 25.62
CA LYS A 83 7.88 14.55 25.18
C LYS A 83 7.65 14.44 23.68
N LEU A 84 7.15 15.49 23.03
CA LEU A 84 6.89 15.51 21.58
C LEU A 84 8.18 15.75 20.79
N ARG A 85 9.07 16.61 21.28
CA ARG A 85 10.27 17.07 20.56
C ARG A 85 11.10 15.95 19.90
N PRO A 86 11.41 14.82 20.57
CA PRO A 86 12.18 13.73 19.96
C PRO A 86 11.51 13.10 18.73
N TYR A 87 10.19 13.19 18.60
CA TYR A 87 9.43 12.65 17.48
C TYR A 87 9.20 13.67 16.35
N LEU A 88 9.51 14.94 16.60
CA LEU A 88 9.37 16.06 15.66
C LEU A 88 10.74 16.50 15.11
N ASP A 89 11.81 16.36 15.88
CA ASP A 89 13.16 16.70 15.49
C ASP A 89 13.55 15.99 14.18
N GLY A 90 14.17 16.75 13.27
CA GLY A 90 14.57 16.28 11.94
C GLY A 90 13.45 16.23 10.88
N LYS A 91 12.18 16.48 11.25
CA LYS A 91 11.06 16.50 10.30
C LYS A 91 10.76 17.87 9.69
N ALA A 92 11.19 18.93 10.36
CA ALA A 92 11.09 20.31 9.89
C ALA A 92 12.28 21.13 10.43
N LYS A 93 12.38 22.40 10.00
CA LYS A 93 13.37 23.33 10.56
C LYS A 93 13.06 23.60 12.03
N SER A 94 14.10 23.81 12.84
CA SER A 94 13.94 23.94 14.31
C SER A 94 13.04 25.11 14.71
N ASP A 95 13.11 26.25 14.02
CA ASP A 95 12.24 27.41 14.24
C ASP A 95 10.76 27.10 13.99
N VAL A 96 10.47 26.35 12.92
CA VAL A 96 9.11 25.88 12.60
C VAL A 96 8.60 24.91 13.66
N ILE A 97 9.46 24.03 14.17
CA ILE A 97 9.11 23.10 15.25
C ILE A 97 8.78 23.87 16.54
N GLU A 98 9.55 24.90 16.89
CA GLU A 98 9.29 25.72 18.08
C GLU A 98 7.99 26.53 17.95
N ASP A 99 7.70 27.12 16.78
CA ASP A 99 6.41 27.78 16.52
C ASP A 99 5.24 26.79 16.65
N PHE A 100 5.36 25.59 16.06
CA PHE A 100 4.35 24.54 16.21
C PHE A 100 4.15 24.12 17.67
N LEU A 101 5.23 23.88 18.41
CA LEU A 101 5.18 23.49 19.82
C LEU A 101 4.61 24.60 20.71
N SER A 102 4.84 25.87 20.37
CA SER A 102 4.29 27.02 21.11
C SER A 102 2.76 27.06 21.09
N ARG A 103 2.14 26.41 20.09
CA ARG A 103 0.69 26.29 19.91
C ARG A 103 0.10 25.02 20.53
N CYS A 104 0.95 24.19 21.13
CA CYS A 104 0.56 22.96 21.81
C CYS A 104 0.40 23.21 23.31
N TYR A 105 -0.80 22.92 23.81
CA TYR A 105 -1.23 23.03 25.20
C TYR A 105 -1.76 21.69 25.71
N TYR A 106 -1.96 21.56 27.01
CA TYR A 106 -2.36 20.32 27.65
C TYR A 106 -3.40 20.55 28.76
N GLN A 107 -4.44 19.72 28.76
CA GLN A 107 -5.39 19.59 29.85
C GLN A 107 -5.31 18.18 30.43
N ALA A 108 -5.07 18.09 31.74
CA ALA A 108 -5.25 16.85 32.48
C ALA A 108 -6.72 16.72 32.94
N GLY A 109 -7.24 15.49 32.93
CA GLY A 109 -8.50 15.17 33.61
C GLY A 109 -8.42 13.83 34.33
N ASP A 110 -9.26 13.59 35.33
CA ASP A 110 -9.14 12.36 36.14
C ASP A 110 -9.59 11.11 35.37
N CYS A 111 -10.57 11.26 34.46
CA CYS A 111 -10.98 10.25 33.48
C CYS A 111 -11.31 10.89 32.12
N TYR A 112 -11.67 10.08 31.11
CA TYR A 112 -11.99 10.65 29.80
C TYR A 112 -13.40 11.24 29.72
N GLY A 113 -14.30 10.86 30.63
CA GLY A 113 -15.63 11.45 30.80
C GLY A 113 -15.71 12.59 31.83
N ASP A 114 -14.59 13.13 32.32
CA ASP A 114 -14.55 14.15 33.37
C ASP A 114 -15.10 15.50 32.89
N LEU A 115 -16.37 15.77 33.21
CA LEU A 115 -17.09 16.98 32.80
C LEU A 115 -16.45 18.28 33.31
N VAL A 116 -15.81 18.26 34.47
CA VAL A 116 -15.17 19.46 35.05
C VAL A 116 -13.93 19.82 34.23
N SER A 117 -13.09 18.82 33.95
CA SER A 117 -11.89 19.02 33.13
C SER A 117 -12.23 19.40 31.68
N TRP A 118 -13.29 18.81 31.12
CA TRP A 118 -13.77 19.20 29.79
C TRP A 118 -14.37 20.62 29.75
N SER A 119 -15.08 21.04 30.80
CA SER A 119 -15.56 22.42 30.92
C SER A 119 -14.39 23.41 31.00
N SER A 120 -13.37 23.12 31.82
CA SER A 120 -12.15 23.94 31.91
C SER A 120 -11.42 24.07 30.58
N LEU A 121 -11.33 22.97 29.82
CA LEU A 121 -10.78 22.99 28.47
C LEU A 121 -11.64 23.82 27.52
N ASN A 122 -12.96 23.67 27.58
CA ASN A 122 -13.89 24.47 26.78
C ASN A 122 -13.72 25.97 27.07
N ASP A 123 -13.58 26.37 28.34
CA ASP A 123 -13.39 27.77 28.72
C ASP A 123 -12.10 28.34 28.11
N SER A 124 -11.01 27.56 28.15
CA SER A 124 -9.72 27.92 27.54
C SER A 124 -9.83 28.08 26.02
N ILE A 125 -10.51 27.16 25.34
CA ILE A 125 -10.73 27.23 23.88
C ILE A 125 -11.64 28.42 23.55
N THR A 126 -12.71 28.63 24.31
CA THR A 126 -13.68 29.73 24.07
C THR A 126 -13.02 31.09 24.26
N GLN A 127 -12.13 31.25 25.25
CA GLN A 127 -11.34 32.47 25.40
C GLN A 127 -10.47 32.73 24.18
N TYR A 128 -9.76 31.70 23.68
CA TYR A 128 -8.95 31.83 22.46
C TYR A 128 -9.79 32.20 21.23
N GLU A 129 -10.97 31.58 21.07
CA GLU A 129 -11.91 31.88 20.00
C GLU A 129 -12.42 33.33 20.07
N GLN A 130 -12.70 33.83 21.27
CA GLN A 130 -13.10 35.22 21.50
C GLN A 130 -11.96 36.19 21.17
N ASP A 131 -10.72 35.89 21.59
CA ASP A 131 -9.54 36.70 21.27
C ASP A 131 -9.32 36.78 19.75
N LEU A 132 -9.54 35.69 19.01
CA LEU A 132 -9.46 35.68 17.54
C LEU A 132 -10.54 36.57 16.90
N LYS A 133 -11.75 36.57 17.44
CA LYS A 133 -12.83 37.44 17.00
C LYS A 133 -12.47 38.91 17.21
N ASP A 134 -12.00 39.25 18.41
CA ASP A 134 -11.73 40.63 18.79
C ASP A 134 -10.48 41.19 18.09
N THR A 135 -9.45 40.38 17.88
CA THR A 135 -8.17 40.83 17.29
C THR A 135 -8.09 40.66 15.77
N LYS A 136 -8.75 39.65 15.19
CA LYS A 136 -8.65 39.30 13.77
C LYS A 136 -9.98 39.31 13.03
N GLY A 137 -11.10 39.57 13.71
CA GLY A 137 -12.44 39.54 13.10
C GLY A 137 -12.89 38.14 12.69
N ILE A 138 -12.29 37.08 13.25
CA ILE A 138 -12.63 35.69 12.92
C ILE A 138 -13.77 35.23 13.83
N ASP A 139 -14.99 35.20 13.29
CA ASP A 139 -16.22 34.88 14.05
C ASP A 139 -16.72 33.44 13.88
N ARG A 140 -15.98 32.58 13.16
CA ARG A 140 -16.29 31.14 13.02
C ARG A 140 -15.11 30.33 13.52
N SER A 141 -15.37 29.36 14.39
CA SER A 141 -14.34 28.55 15.03
C SER A 141 -14.67 27.07 14.94
N ASN A 142 -13.81 26.29 14.32
CA ASN A 142 -13.99 24.86 14.13
C ASN A 142 -13.25 24.08 15.22
N ARG A 143 -13.81 22.95 15.63
CA ARG A 143 -13.20 22.05 16.63
C ARG A 143 -13.06 20.65 16.05
N LEU A 144 -11.83 20.14 16.00
CA LEU A 144 -11.50 18.79 15.56
C LEU A 144 -11.05 17.97 16.76
N PHE A 145 -11.70 16.85 17.03
CA PHE A 145 -11.33 15.94 18.12
C PHE A 145 -10.71 14.68 17.54
N TYR A 146 -9.48 14.35 17.94
CA TYR A 146 -8.78 13.13 17.55
C TYR A 146 -8.77 12.14 18.71
N PHE A 147 -9.46 11.01 18.56
CA PHE A 147 -9.54 9.99 19.60
C PHE A 147 -8.39 8.99 19.46
N ALA A 148 -7.23 9.33 20.03
CA ALA A 148 -6.09 8.41 20.16
C ALA A 148 -6.20 7.60 21.48
N ILE A 149 -7.39 7.04 21.72
CA ILE A 149 -7.78 6.32 22.95
C ILE A 149 -8.41 4.97 22.59
N PRO A 150 -8.44 4.00 23.51
CA PRO A 150 -9.07 2.71 23.24
C PRO A 150 -10.61 2.81 23.14
N PRO A 151 -11.29 1.87 22.44
CA PRO A 151 -12.73 1.98 22.17
C PRO A 151 -13.64 1.99 23.40
N ASN A 152 -13.20 1.38 24.51
CA ASN A 152 -13.99 1.30 25.74
C ASN A 152 -14.28 2.65 26.39
N VAL A 153 -13.51 3.69 26.06
CA VAL A 153 -13.69 5.05 26.60
C VAL A 153 -14.31 6.02 25.58
N PHE A 154 -14.66 5.57 24.36
CA PHE A 154 -15.25 6.45 23.34
C PHE A 154 -16.58 7.07 23.78
N ALA A 155 -17.44 6.27 24.43
CA ALA A 155 -18.78 6.73 24.84
C ALA A 155 -18.70 7.82 25.92
N GLU A 156 -17.96 7.59 27.00
CA GLU A 156 -17.81 8.58 28.08
C GLU A 156 -17.15 9.87 27.59
N THR A 157 -16.13 9.76 26.72
CA THR A 157 -15.45 10.92 26.11
C THR A 157 -16.41 11.69 25.22
N GLY A 158 -17.14 10.96 24.36
CA GLY A 158 -18.08 11.54 23.41
C GLY A 158 -19.23 12.27 24.10
N GLY A 159 -19.78 11.68 25.16
CA GLY A 159 -20.78 12.33 26.01
C GLY A 159 -20.25 13.63 26.61
N ALA A 160 -19.07 13.59 27.25
CA ALA A 160 -18.48 14.77 27.86
C ALA A 160 -18.24 15.91 26.86
N ILE A 161 -17.69 15.60 25.68
CA ILE A 161 -17.50 16.56 24.59
C ILE A 161 -18.84 17.14 24.14
N LYS A 162 -19.85 16.29 23.90
CA LYS A 162 -21.16 16.71 23.43
C LYS A 162 -21.84 17.70 24.38
N PHE A 163 -21.66 17.52 25.69
CA PHE A 163 -22.27 18.38 26.70
C PHE A 163 -21.51 19.67 26.96
N THR A 164 -20.19 19.73 26.72
CA THR A 164 -19.36 20.84 27.21
C THR A 164 -18.53 21.56 26.16
N CYS A 165 -18.04 20.86 25.12
CA CYS A 165 -16.91 21.34 24.32
C CYS A 165 -17.18 21.41 22.81
N MET A 166 -18.44 21.24 22.37
CA MET A 166 -18.83 21.42 20.97
C MET A 166 -18.59 22.87 20.52
N SER A 167 -18.18 23.04 19.26
CA SER A 167 -18.09 24.38 18.66
C SER A 167 -19.48 25.03 18.60
N PRO A 168 -19.61 26.33 18.97
CA PRO A 168 -20.88 27.04 18.93
C PRO A 168 -21.27 27.53 17.52
N ASN A 169 -20.31 27.76 16.62
CA ASN A 169 -20.54 28.47 15.34
C ASN A 169 -19.79 27.85 14.13
N GLY A 170 -18.97 26.82 14.35
CA GLY A 170 -18.25 26.06 13.34
C GLY A 170 -18.58 24.57 13.41
N PHE A 171 -17.79 23.75 12.70
CA PHE A 171 -17.96 22.30 12.76
C PHE A 171 -17.38 21.72 14.05
N SER A 172 -17.94 20.59 14.48
CA SER A 172 -17.33 19.68 15.45
C SER A 172 -17.24 18.30 14.82
N ARG A 173 -16.01 17.82 14.59
CA ARG A 173 -15.73 16.55 13.89
C ARG A 173 -14.83 15.66 14.74
N MET A 174 -15.09 14.35 14.74
CA MET A 174 -14.40 13.37 15.56
C MET A 174 -13.69 12.37 14.66
N ILE A 175 -12.37 12.26 14.82
CA ILE A 175 -11.56 11.22 14.22
C ILE A 175 -11.48 10.06 15.22
N VAL A 176 -11.82 8.86 14.78
CA VAL A 176 -11.85 7.66 15.64
C VAL A 176 -10.97 6.58 15.02
N GLU A 177 -10.18 5.91 15.86
CA GLU A 177 -9.24 4.86 15.46
C GLU A 177 -9.79 3.44 15.62
N LYS A 178 -9.20 2.51 14.86
CA LYS A 178 -9.43 1.07 15.04
C LYS A 178 -8.91 0.60 16.42
N PRO A 179 -9.45 -0.49 17.00
CA PRO A 179 -10.37 -1.47 16.42
C PRO A 179 -11.87 -1.10 16.52
N PHE A 180 -12.63 -1.40 15.46
CA PHE A 180 -14.08 -1.23 15.41
C PHE A 180 -14.80 -2.57 15.64
N GLY A 181 -14.53 -3.17 16.80
CA GLY A 181 -15.02 -4.50 17.17
C GLY A 181 -14.05 -5.61 16.78
N ARG A 182 -14.42 -6.84 17.14
CA ARG A 182 -13.73 -8.09 16.78
C ARG A 182 -14.63 -9.04 15.98
N ASP A 183 -15.91 -8.71 15.90
CA ASP A 183 -16.99 -9.44 15.25
C ASP A 183 -18.14 -8.45 14.98
N LEU A 184 -19.20 -8.93 14.31
CA LEU A 184 -20.37 -8.14 13.96
C LEU A 184 -21.07 -7.52 15.18
N GLU A 185 -21.24 -8.28 16.27
CA GLU A 185 -22.01 -7.84 17.43
C GLU A 185 -21.25 -6.79 18.25
N SER A 186 -19.96 -7.00 18.50
CA SER A 186 -19.09 -6.00 19.13
C SER A 186 -18.94 -4.74 18.28
N CYS A 187 -18.96 -4.87 16.94
CA CYS A 187 -18.99 -3.71 16.05
C CYS A 187 -20.28 -2.90 16.21
N LYS A 188 -21.44 -3.56 16.20
CA LYS A 188 -22.74 -2.90 16.40
C LYS A 188 -22.82 -2.16 17.74
N ASP A 189 -22.33 -2.76 18.84
CA ASP A 189 -22.28 -2.11 20.15
C ASP A 189 -21.43 -0.83 20.12
N ILE A 190 -20.24 -0.87 19.53
CA ILE A 190 -19.37 0.31 19.38
C ILE A 190 -20.05 1.39 18.53
N LEU A 191 -20.65 1.01 17.39
CA LEU A 191 -21.34 1.95 16.51
C LEU A 191 -22.56 2.58 17.19
N GLN A 192 -23.34 1.80 17.93
CA GLN A 192 -24.48 2.30 18.69
C GLN A 192 -24.04 3.33 19.74
N ARG A 193 -22.98 3.05 20.49
CA ARG A 193 -22.43 3.98 21.50
C ARG A 193 -21.89 5.27 20.89
N LEU A 194 -21.19 5.18 19.76
CA LEU A 194 -20.73 6.38 19.04
C LEU A 194 -21.91 7.21 18.49
N GLY A 195 -22.94 6.54 17.97
CA GLY A 195 -24.14 7.16 17.41
C GLY A 195 -25.07 7.81 18.45
N GLN A 196 -24.89 7.54 19.75
CA GLN A 196 -25.66 8.19 20.82
C GLN A 196 -25.34 9.69 20.96
N HIS A 197 -24.13 10.11 20.59
CA HIS A 197 -23.65 11.47 20.84
C HIS A 197 -23.38 12.26 19.56
N PHE A 198 -23.03 11.57 18.47
CA PHE A 198 -22.61 12.20 17.22
C PHE A 198 -23.34 11.62 16.01
N ASP A 199 -23.71 12.52 15.10
CA ASP A 199 -24.22 12.13 13.80
C ASP A 199 -23.11 11.54 12.93
N GLU A 200 -23.47 10.67 11.99
CA GLU A 200 -22.53 10.00 11.08
C GLU A 200 -21.68 11.00 10.27
N GLN A 201 -22.20 12.20 9.99
CA GLN A 201 -21.47 13.26 9.28
C GLN A 201 -20.34 13.88 10.09
N SER A 202 -20.37 13.75 11.41
CA SER A 202 -19.32 14.23 12.32
C SER A 202 -18.31 13.14 12.67
N LEU A 203 -18.53 11.89 12.27
CA LEU A 203 -17.67 10.75 12.61
C LEU A 203 -16.77 10.34 11.44
N TYR A 204 -15.47 10.35 11.69
CA TYR A 204 -14.41 10.05 10.74
C TYR A 204 -13.61 8.84 11.24
N ARG A 205 -14.08 7.63 10.91
CA ARG A 205 -13.44 6.36 11.30
C ARG A 205 -12.25 6.09 10.40
N ILE A 206 -11.05 6.08 10.97
CA ILE A 206 -9.81 5.93 10.22
C ILE A 206 -9.61 4.47 9.80
N ASP A 207 -9.39 4.31 8.50
CA ASP A 207 -8.52 3.28 7.97
C ASP A 207 -7.35 3.97 7.26
N HIS A 208 -6.15 3.90 7.84
CA HIS A 208 -4.99 4.62 7.32
C HIS A 208 -4.55 4.15 5.92
N TYR A 209 -5.01 3.00 5.41
CA TYR A 209 -4.74 2.61 4.03
C TYR A 209 -5.48 3.50 3.02
N LEU A 210 -6.65 4.02 3.37
CA LEU A 210 -7.38 4.99 2.55
C LEU A 210 -6.66 6.34 2.42
N GLY A 211 -5.71 6.61 3.31
CA GLY A 211 -4.82 7.77 3.24
C GLY A 211 -3.56 7.56 2.40
N LYS A 212 -3.34 6.38 1.81
CA LYS A 212 -2.16 6.11 0.97
C LYS A 212 -2.35 6.70 -0.43
N GLU A 213 -1.29 7.30 -0.96
CA GLU A 213 -1.27 7.99 -2.25
C GLU A 213 -1.88 7.15 -3.39
N LEU A 214 -1.36 5.93 -3.60
CA LEU A 214 -1.84 5.06 -4.67
C LEU A 214 -3.25 4.51 -4.45
N VAL A 215 -3.72 4.43 -3.19
CA VAL A 215 -5.10 4.03 -2.90
C VAL A 215 -6.05 5.15 -3.31
N GLN A 216 -5.73 6.41 -3.02
CA GLN A 216 -6.51 7.56 -3.50
C GLN A 216 -6.46 7.70 -5.02
N ASN A 217 -5.32 7.36 -5.65
CA ASN A 217 -5.16 7.40 -7.10
C ASN A 217 -6.06 6.41 -7.85
N LEU A 218 -6.61 5.36 -7.19
CA LEU A 218 -7.52 4.41 -7.84
C LEU A 218 -8.71 5.07 -8.51
N MET A 219 -9.27 6.09 -7.85
CA MET A 219 -10.43 6.81 -8.36
C MET A 219 -10.12 7.53 -9.68
N VAL A 220 -8.94 8.15 -9.76
CA VAL A 220 -8.47 8.83 -10.97
C VAL A 220 -8.09 7.81 -12.05
N MET A 221 -7.35 6.76 -11.68
CA MET A 221 -6.91 5.73 -12.61
C MET A 221 -8.07 5.01 -13.29
N ARG A 222 -9.11 4.64 -12.54
CA ARG A 222 -10.25 3.90 -13.08
C ARG A 222 -11.18 4.77 -13.92
N PHE A 223 -11.57 5.93 -13.40
CA PHE A 223 -12.68 6.69 -13.97
C PHE A 223 -12.27 7.86 -14.87
N SER A 224 -10.97 8.19 -14.94
CA SER A 224 -10.46 9.22 -15.86
C SER A 224 -9.75 8.64 -17.08
N ASN A 225 -9.64 7.32 -17.20
CA ASN A 225 -8.93 6.65 -18.31
C ASN A 225 -9.87 5.72 -19.07
N LEU A 226 -10.26 6.12 -20.29
CA LEU A 226 -11.18 5.37 -21.14
C LEU A 226 -10.74 3.92 -21.38
N TRP A 227 -9.45 3.69 -21.59
CA TRP A 227 -8.90 2.35 -21.83
C TRP A 227 -9.05 1.45 -20.61
N MET A 228 -9.01 2.02 -19.40
CA MET A 228 -9.14 1.26 -18.16
C MET A 228 -10.57 0.75 -18.01
N GLU A 229 -11.57 1.61 -18.18
CA GLU A 229 -12.99 1.23 -17.99
C GLU A 229 -13.41 0.03 -18.85
N ASN A 230 -12.90 -0.04 -20.09
CA ASN A 230 -13.21 -1.13 -21.02
C ASN A 230 -12.62 -2.49 -20.61
N ILE A 231 -11.46 -2.50 -19.95
CA ILE A 231 -10.78 -3.74 -19.51
C ILE A 231 -11.08 -4.09 -18.05
N TRP A 232 -11.81 -3.25 -17.32
CA TRP A 232 -12.05 -3.37 -15.88
C TRP A 232 -13.30 -4.18 -15.53
N ASN A 233 -13.38 -5.41 -16.05
CA ASN A 233 -14.52 -6.31 -15.84
C ASN A 233 -14.14 -7.78 -16.07
N ARG A 234 -15.07 -8.68 -15.73
CA ARG A 234 -14.95 -10.14 -15.86
C ARG A 234 -14.62 -10.67 -17.27
N ASN A 235 -14.83 -9.89 -18.33
CA ASN A 235 -14.50 -10.35 -19.68
C ASN A 235 -12.99 -10.27 -19.94
N CYS A 236 -12.28 -9.37 -19.26
CA CYS A 236 -10.84 -9.16 -19.42
C CYS A 236 -10.04 -9.62 -18.20
N VAL A 237 -10.58 -9.48 -16.99
CA VAL A 237 -9.90 -9.83 -15.74
C VAL A 237 -10.05 -11.32 -15.45
N GLN A 238 -8.93 -11.99 -15.14
CA GLN A 238 -8.90 -13.36 -14.66
C GLN A 238 -9.06 -13.41 -13.14
N CYS A 239 -8.23 -12.67 -12.41
CA CYS A 239 -8.26 -12.63 -10.94
C CYS A 239 -7.66 -11.32 -10.40
N ILE A 240 -8.02 -11.00 -9.17
CA ILE A 240 -7.50 -9.85 -8.43
C ILE A 240 -6.81 -10.36 -7.17
N MET A 241 -5.64 -9.82 -6.85
CA MET A 241 -4.85 -10.18 -5.68
C MET A 241 -4.47 -8.94 -4.89
N LEU A 242 -4.73 -8.99 -3.59
CA LEU A 242 -4.40 -7.95 -2.63
C LEU A 242 -3.46 -8.55 -1.60
N THR A 243 -2.20 -8.12 -1.66
CA THR A 243 -1.12 -8.71 -0.86
C THR A 243 -0.63 -7.73 0.20
N PHE A 244 -0.50 -8.19 1.44
CA PHE A 244 0.16 -7.51 2.54
C PHE A 244 1.17 -8.43 3.21
N LYS A 245 2.40 -7.95 3.35
CA LYS A 245 3.52 -8.71 3.90
C LYS A 245 4.36 -7.82 4.81
N GLU A 246 4.69 -8.34 5.98
CA GLU A 246 5.63 -7.74 6.91
C GLU A 246 6.78 -8.71 7.19
N PRO A 247 8.03 -8.23 7.20
CA PRO A 247 9.19 -9.09 7.45
C PRO A 247 9.43 -9.35 8.93
N PHE A 248 8.73 -8.63 9.81
CA PHE A 248 8.81 -8.77 11.26
C PHE A 248 7.55 -9.46 11.80
N GLY A 249 7.68 -10.10 12.97
CA GLY A 249 6.60 -10.76 13.71
C GLY A 249 5.76 -9.77 14.53
N THR A 250 5.38 -10.15 15.75
CA THR A 250 4.59 -9.30 16.67
C THR A 250 5.41 -8.35 17.55
N GLU A 251 6.74 -8.47 17.56
CA GLU A 251 7.68 -7.55 18.24
C GLU A 251 7.27 -7.20 19.70
N GLY A 252 6.94 -8.20 20.52
CA GLY A 252 6.54 -8.01 21.92
C GLY A 252 5.13 -7.47 22.11
N ARG A 253 4.32 -7.47 21.05
CA ARG A 253 2.87 -7.21 21.09
C ARG A 253 2.05 -8.48 20.81
N GLY A 254 2.66 -9.65 20.96
CA GLY A 254 2.05 -10.95 20.70
C GLY A 254 0.71 -11.12 21.42
N GLY A 255 0.65 -10.82 22.72
CA GLY A 255 -0.57 -10.99 23.52
C GLY A 255 -1.74 -10.09 23.10
N TYR A 256 -1.47 -8.93 22.49
CA TYR A 256 -2.53 -8.12 21.88
C TYR A 256 -2.96 -8.71 20.53
N PHE A 257 -1.99 -9.07 19.68
CA PHE A 257 -2.28 -9.65 18.36
C PHE A 257 -3.02 -10.98 18.44
N ASP A 258 -2.73 -11.79 19.47
CA ASP A 258 -3.32 -13.11 19.73
C ASP A 258 -4.85 -13.08 19.88
N GLN A 259 -5.40 -11.93 20.30
CA GLN A 259 -6.86 -11.74 20.44
C GLN A 259 -7.57 -11.42 19.12
N TYR A 260 -6.82 -11.09 18.07
CA TYR A 260 -7.38 -10.61 16.80
C TYR A 260 -6.99 -11.50 15.61
N GLY A 261 -5.72 -11.84 15.50
CA GLY A 261 -5.15 -12.54 14.34
C GLY A 261 -5.11 -11.68 13.07
N ILE A 262 -4.46 -12.21 12.04
CA ILE A 262 -4.16 -11.45 10.81
C ILE A 262 -5.41 -11.03 10.02
N ILE A 263 -6.50 -11.80 10.10
CA ILE A 263 -7.74 -11.52 9.39
C ILE A 263 -8.38 -10.23 9.92
N ARG A 264 -8.51 -10.10 11.24
CA ARG A 264 -9.07 -8.91 11.89
C ARG A 264 -8.11 -7.72 11.84
N ASP A 265 -6.80 -7.96 11.94
CA ASP A 265 -5.79 -6.88 11.95
C ASP A 265 -5.65 -6.18 10.58
N ILE A 266 -5.68 -6.96 9.48
CA ILE A 266 -5.32 -6.48 8.13
C ILE A 266 -6.39 -6.74 7.07
N ILE A 267 -6.98 -7.94 7.01
CA ILE A 267 -7.82 -8.34 5.87
C ILE A 267 -9.18 -7.64 5.93
N GLN A 268 -9.87 -7.75 7.07
CA GLN A 268 -11.23 -7.24 7.27
C GLN A 268 -11.32 -5.72 7.10
N ASN A 269 -10.24 -5.00 7.39
CA ASN A 269 -10.14 -3.55 7.26
C ASN A 269 -9.36 -3.17 5.99
N HIS A 270 -8.04 -3.06 6.05
CA HIS A 270 -7.17 -2.43 5.07
C HIS A 270 -7.34 -3.02 3.67
N LEU A 271 -7.25 -4.35 3.54
CA LEU A 271 -7.36 -4.97 2.23
C LEU A 271 -8.78 -4.92 1.67
N LEU A 272 -9.80 -5.11 2.51
CA LEU A 272 -11.19 -4.98 2.09
C LEU A 272 -11.51 -3.56 1.62
N GLN A 273 -11.00 -2.54 2.32
CA GLN A 273 -11.18 -1.13 1.95
C GLN A 273 -10.54 -0.80 0.59
N VAL A 274 -9.31 -1.28 0.35
CA VAL A 274 -8.65 -1.14 -0.96
C VAL A 274 -9.43 -1.89 -2.05
N MET A 275 -9.92 -3.10 -1.76
CA MET A 275 -10.76 -3.87 -2.67
C MET A 275 -12.02 -3.09 -3.07
N CYS A 276 -12.68 -2.44 -2.11
CA CYS A 276 -13.88 -1.65 -2.37
C CYS A 276 -13.63 -0.55 -3.41
N LEU A 277 -12.56 0.22 -3.25
CA LEU A 277 -12.21 1.27 -4.23
C LEU A 277 -11.78 0.69 -5.58
N LEU A 278 -11.11 -0.47 -5.57
CA LEU A 278 -10.68 -1.16 -6.78
C LEU A 278 -11.86 -1.70 -7.61
N CYS A 279 -12.93 -2.16 -6.95
CA CYS A 279 -13.98 -2.95 -7.57
C CYS A 279 -15.36 -2.26 -7.64
N MET A 280 -15.61 -1.18 -6.90
CA MET A 280 -16.89 -0.46 -6.90
C MET A 280 -17.25 0.10 -8.30
N GLU A 281 -18.52 0.35 -8.56
CA GLU A 281 -18.95 1.04 -9.78
C GLU A 281 -18.55 2.51 -9.79
N CYS A 282 -18.65 3.16 -10.96
CA CYS A 282 -18.40 4.59 -11.08
C CYS A 282 -19.46 5.38 -10.29
N PRO A 283 -19.07 6.15 -9.27
CA PRO A 283 -20.02 6.94 -8.51
C PRO A 283 -20.46 8.16 -9.34
N ASN A 284 -21.67 8.65 -9.08
CA ASN A 284 -22.21 9.84 -9.77
C ASN A 284 -21.39 11.12 -9.56
N LYS A 285 -20.47 11.14 -8.58
CA LYS A 285 -19.62 12.30 -8.26
C LYS A 285 -18.36 11.87 -7.52
N LEU A 286 -17.21 12.39 -7.93
CA LEU A 286 -15.89 12.06 -7.36
C LEU A 286 -15.29 13.15 -6.47
N ASP A 287 -15.57 14.42 -6.74
CA ASP A 287 -15.03 15.55 -5.96
C ASP A 287 -16.12 16.61 -5.69
N GLY A 288 -15.84 17.49 -4.73
CA GLY A 288 -16.71 18.56 -4.28
C GLY A 288 -17.76 18.13 -3.25
N PRO A 289 -18.65 19.05 -2.86
CA PRO A 289 -19.63 18.78 -1.80
C PRO A 289 -20.50 17.56 -2.10
N GLY A 290 -20.63 16.67 -1.12
CA GLY A 290 -21.43 15.45 -1.20
C GLY A 290 -20.81 14.28 -1.99
N SER A 291 -19.60 14.43 -2.56
CA SER A 291 -18.93 13.32 -3.26
C SER A 291 -18.64 12.13 -2.35
N GLY A 292 -18.33 12.39 -1.07
CA GLY A 292 -18.08 11.35 -0.06
C GLY A 292 -19.23 10.36 0.07
N GLU A 293 -20.49 10.81 0.11
CA GLU A 293 -21.64 9.91 0.13
C GLU A 293 -21.76 9.09 -1.16
N LYS A 294 -21.52 9.70 -2.32
CA LYS A 294 -21.64 8.99 -3.61
C LYS A 294 -20.60 7.87 -3.73
N ILE A 295 -19.38 8.13 -3.30
CA ILE A 295 -18.31 7.12 -3.26
C ILE A 295 -18.66 6.02 -2.24
N ARG A 296 -19.03 6.39 -1.00
CA ARG A 296 -19.34 5.41 0.04
C ARG A 296 -20.56 4.54 -0.29
N ASN A 297 -21.55 5.07 -0.99
CA ASN A 297 -22.68 4.29 -1.48
C ASN A 297 -22.25 3.18 -2.45
N GLU A 298 -21.35 3.46 -3.40
CA GLU A 298 -20.88 2.41 -4.31
C GLU A 298 -19.97 1.38 -3.61
N LYS A 299 -19.22 1.78 -2.57
CA LYS A 299 -18.48 0.84 -1.70
C LYS A 299 -19.44 -0.11 -0.97
N VAL A 300 -20.50 0.42 -0.35
CA VAL A 300 -21.49 -0.39 0.38
C VAL A 300 -22.24 -1.30 -0.58
N ARG A 301 -22.70 -0.79 -1.72
CA ARG A 301 -23.38 -1.58 -2.77
C ARG A 301 -22.52 -2.75 -3.26
N LEU A 302 -21.20 -2.55 -3.34
CA LEU A 302 -20.26 -3.62 -3.67
C LEU A 302 -20.22 -4.69 -2.58
N LEU A 303 -20.09 -4.28 -1.32
CA LEU A 303 -20.04 -5.19 -0.17
C LEU A 303 -21.36 -5.97 0.01
N GLU A 304 -22.51 -5.37 -0.30
CA GLU A 304 -23.82 -6.06 -0.33
C GLU A 304 -23.84 -7.21 -1.33
N ALA A 305 -23.09 -7.11 -2.43
CA ALA A 305 -22.96 -8.16 -3.43
C ALA A 305 -21.96 -9.26 -3.05
N MET A 306 -21.25 -9.16 -1.92
CA MET A 306 -20.32 -10.20 -1.47
C MET A 306 -21.02 -11.19 -0.55
N PRO A 307 -20.98 -12.51 -0.81
CA PRO A 307 -21.43 -13.50 0.16
C PRO A 307 -20.45 -13.57 1.35
N PRO A 308 -20.90 -14.07 2.51
CA PRO A 308 -19.98 -14.41 3.61
C PRO A 308 -18.91 -15.40 3.17
N VAL A 309 -17.71 -15.23 3.72
CA VAL A 309 -16.58 -16.15 3.48
C VAL A 309 -16.87 -17.47 4.18
N THR A 310 -16.57 -18.57 3.50
CA THR A 310 -16.68 -19.93 4.03
C THR A 310 -15.28 -20.51 4.28
N ILE A 311 -15.18 -21.48 5.19
CA ILE A 311 -13.88 -22.00 5.63
C ILE A 311 -13.07 -22.67 4.51
N ASP A 312 -13.73 -23.25 3.51
CA ASP A 312 -13.09 -23.87 2.34
C ASP A 312 -12.41 -22.86 1.42
N GLU A 313 -12.69 -21.57 1.61
CA GLU A 313 -12.06 -20.45 0.91
C GLU A 313 -10.96 -19.77 1.73
N VAL A 314 -10.60 -20.34 2.88
CA VAL A 314 -9.58 -19.80 3.78
C VAL A 314 -8.43 -20.78 3.95
N PHE A 315 -7.22 -20.27 3.84
CA PHE A 315 -5.98 -20.96 4.20
C PHE A 315 -5.27 -20.19 5.29
N LEU A 316 -4.92 -20.86 6.40
CA LEU A 316 -4.32 -20.23 7.58
C LEU A 316 -2.88 -20.70 7.79
N GLY A 317 -2.02 -19.80 8.25
CA GLY A 317 -0.65 -20.11 8.64
C GLY A 317 -0.23 -19.39 9.93
N GLN A 318 0.73 -19.98 10.64
CA GLN A 318 1.37 -19.41 11.82
C GLN A 318 2.90 -19.57 11.72
N TYR A 319 3.65 -18.51 11.97
CA TYR A 319 5.11 -18.60 11.88
C TYR A 319 5.70 -19.36 13.08
N GLU A 320 6.79 -20.09 12.83
CA GLU A 320 7.53 -20.82 13.85
C GLU A 320 8.08 -19.87 14.92
N GLY A 321 7.82 -20.19 16.19
CA GLY A 321 8.22 -19.34 17.32
C GLY A 321 7.26 -18.19 17.64
N TYR A 322 6.06 -18.16 17.04
CA TYR A 322 5.03 -17.16 17.40
C TYR A 322 4.74 -17.16 18.91
N THR A 323 4.49 -18.33 19.49
CA THR A 323 4.19 -18.53 20.91
C THR A 323 5.37 -18.29 21.84
N ASP A 324 6.58 -18.07 21.32
CA ASP A 324 7.77 -17.79 22.14
C ASP A 324 7.73 -16.36 22.73
N ASP A 325 6.90 -15.47 22.17
CA ASP A 325 6.65 -14.13 22.72
C ASP A 325 6.12 -14.25 24.16
N GLU A 326 6.83 -13.66 25.13
CA GLU A 326 6.49 -13.73 26.56
C GLU A 326 5.10 -13.13 26.86
N THR A 327 4.62 -12.22 26.03
CA THR A 327 3.30 -11.61 26.18
C THR A 327 2.15 -12.55 25.82
N ILE A 328 2.44 -13.67 25.14
CA ILE A 328 1.46 -14.70 24.81
C ILE A 328 1.46 -15.74 25.93
N THR A 329 0.36 -15.74 26.69
CA THR A 329 0.18 -16.66 27.83
C THR A 329 -0.19 -18.07 27.38
N ASN A 330 -0.96 -18.20 26.29
CA ASN A 330 -1.31 -19.49 25.70
C ASN A 330 -0.20 -19.98 24.75
N LYS A 331 0.65 -20.89 25.25
CA LYS A 331 1.75 -21.46 24.46
C LYS A 331 1.32 -22.48 23.40
N ASP A 332 0.02 -22.79 23.31
CA ASP A 332 -0.57 -23.59 22.24
C ASP A 332 -1.60 -22.77 21.42
N SER A 333 -1.37 -21.45 21.29
CA SER A 333 -2.25 -20.58 20.52
C SER A 333 -2.31 -20.98 19.04
N ASN A 334 -3.52 -21.09 18.50
CA ASN A 334 -3.79 -21.31 17.08
C ASN A 334 -4.02 -19.99 16.31
N CYS A 335 -3.66 -18.84 16.89
CA CYS A 335 -3.84 -17.54 16.24
C CYS A 335 -3.12 -17.48 14.87
N PRO A 336 -3.83 -17.21 13.76
CA PRO A 336 -3.21 -17.14 12.45
C PRO A 336 -2.41 -15.84 12.27
N THR A 337 -1.13 -15.98 11.94
CA THR A 337 -0.24 -14.86 11.58
C THR A 337 -0.13 -14.68 10.07
N PHE A 338 -0.72 -15.58 9.30
CA PHE A 338 -0.81 -15.58 7.85
C PHE A 338 -2.19 -16.10 7.41
N ALA A 339 -2.77 -15.51 6.38
CA ALA A 339 -3.99 -16.03 5.75
C ALA A 339 -4.04 -15.73 4.25
N ILE A 340 -4.60 -16.68 3.49
CA ILE A 340 -5.11 -16.46 2.13
C ILE A 340 -6.62 -16.66 2.16
N ILE A 341 -7.38 -15.70 1.64
CA ILE A 341 -8.84 -15.78 1.56
C ILE A 341 -9.28 -15.51 0.13
N ARG A 342 -10.10 -16.39 -0.44
CA ARG A 342 -10.80 -16.15 -1.71
C ARG A 342 -12.20 -15.61 -1.43
N CYS A 343 -12.54 -14.51 -2.10
CA CYS A 343 -13.87 -13.91 -2.09
C CYS A 343 -14.40 -13.75 -3.51
N PHE A 344 -15.71 -13.53 -3.62
CA PHE A 344 -16.40 -13.22 -4.86
C PHE A 344 -17.31 -12.00 -4.67
N ILE A 345 -17.58 -11.31 -5.78
CA ILE A 345 -18.56 -10.22 -5.84
C ILE A 345 -19.63 -10.62 -6.84
N ASN A 346 -20.84 -10.87 -6.35
CA ASN A 346 -21.98 -11.37 -7.12
C ASN A 346 -22.71 -10.22 -7.82
N ASN A 347 -22.00 -9.52 -8.71
CA ASN A 347 -22.57 -8.48 -9.57
C ASN A 347 -22.15 -8.71 -11.05
N PRO A 348 -22.81 -8.04 -12.02
CA PRO A 348 -22.50 -8.26 -13.43
C PRO A 348 -21.04 -7.99 -13.83
N ARG A 349 -20.37 -7.04 -13.18
CA ARG A 349 -18.97 -6.67 -13.49
C ARG A 349 -17.98 -7.75 -13.07
N TRP A 350 -18.19 -8.39 -11.92
CA TRP A 350 -17.21 -9.27 -11.28
C TRP A 350 -17.66 -10.72 -11.12
N ALA A 351 -18.86 -11.09 -11.60
CA ALA A 351 -19.37 -12.46 -11.49
C ALA A 351 -18.34 -13.50 -11.97
N GLY A 352 -17.94 -14.39 -11.05
CA GLY A 352 -16.99 -15.48 -11.29
C GLY A 352 -15.51 -15.08 -11.27
N VAL A 353 -15.16 -13.81 -11.05
CA VAL A 353 -13.78 -13.37 -10.88
C VAL A 353 -13.36 -13.57 -9.42
N PRO A 354 -12.36 -14.43 -9.13
CA PRO A 354 -11.86 -14.60 -7.77
C PRO A 354 -11.05 -13.38 -7.33
N ILE A 355 -11.35 -12.91 -6.11
CA ILE A 355 -10.61 -11.86 -5.42
C ILE A 355 -9.87 -12.50 -4.26
N ILE A 356 -8.56 -12.36 -4.24
CA ILE A 356 -7.70 -13.03 -3.27
C ILE A 356 -7.07 -12.01 -2.33
N PHE A 357 -7.29 -12.20 -1.04
CA PHE A 357 -6.53 -11.54 0.01
C PHE A 357 -5.39 -12.44 0.44
N LYS A 358 -4.16 -11.92 0.52
CA LYS A 358 -2.99 -12.62 1.08
C LYS A 358 -2.32 -11.69 2.07
N ALA A 359 -2.38 -12.02 3.36
CA ALA A 359 -1.79 -11.20 4.42
C ALA A 359 -0.91 -12.06 5.33
N GLY A 360 0.24 -11.55 5.77
CA GLY A 360 1.01 -12.22 6.82
C GLY A 360 2.18 -11.43 7.39
N LYS A 361 2.61 -11.87 8.59
CA LYS A 361 3.78 -11.38 9.33
C LYS A 361 4.94 -12.36 9.28
N ALA A 362 6.13 -11.90 9.63
CA ALA A 362 7.37 -12.68 9.61
C ALA A 362 7.66 -13.33 8.24
N LEU A 363 7.36 -12.61 7.14
CA LEU A 363 7.56 -13.06 5.77
C LEU A 363 8.91 -12.56 5.20
N ASN A 364 9.21 -12.92 3.96
CA ASN A 364 10.50 -12.61 3.32
C ASN A 364 10.74 -11.12 3.00
N GLU A 365 9.71 -10.27 2.98
CA GLU A 365 9.83 -8.85 2.60
C GLU A 365 8.67 -8.01 3.14
N ARG A 366 8.89 -6.70 3.22
CA ARG A 366 7.82 -5.72 3.42
C ARG A 366 7.17 -5.41 2.07
N LYS A 367 5.87 -5.68 1.91
CA LYS A 367 5.16 -5.39 0.66
C LYS A 367 3.66 -5.20 0.89
N ALA A 368 3.10 -4.14 0.34
CA ALA A 368 1.66 -4.05 0.11
C ALA A 368 1.42 -3.73 -1.36
N GLU A 369 0.63 -4.54 -2.06
CA GLU A 369 0.35 -4.35 -3.47
C GLU A 369 -1.03 -4.86 -3.84
N MET A 370 -1.58 -4.30 -4.91
CA MET A 370 -2.72 -4.86 -5.63
C MET A 370 -2.28 -5.27 -7.03
N ARG A 371 -2.73 -6.45 -7.47
CA ARG A 371 -2.41 -7.03 -8.76
C ARG A 371 -3.69 -7.50 -9.43
N VAL A 372 -3.88 -7.09 -10.68
CA VAL A 372 -4.97 -7.55 -11.53
C VAL A 372 -4.33 -8.34 -12.67
N GLN A 373 -4.57 -9.65 -12.71
CA GLN A 373 -4.12 -10.49 -13.81
C GLN A 373 -5.25 -10.58 -14.85
N PHE A 374 -4.90 -10.30 -16.10
CA PHE A 374 -5.83 -10.38 -17.22
C PHE A 374 -5.88 -11.80 -17.80
N LYS A 375 -6.97 -12.10 -18.50
CA LYS A 375 -7.14 -13.33 -19.28
C LYS A 375 -6.12 -13.39 -20.43
N PRO A 376 -5.80 -14.61 -20.94
CA PRO A 376 -4.93 -14.73 -22.09
C PRO A 376 -5.54 -14.04 -23.31
N ALA A 377 -4.69 -13.48 -24.17
CA ALA A 377 -5.14 -12.90 -25.44
C ALA A 377 -5.65 -14.03 -26.36
N PRO A 378 -6.86 -13.92 -26.96
CA PRO A 378 -7.53 -15.05 -27.62
C PRO A 378 -6.74 -15.78 -28.71
N ALA A 379 -5.86 -15.08 -29.44
CA ALA A 379 -5.09 -15.65 -30.54
C ALA A 379 -3.61 -15.92 -30.19
N ALA A 380 -3.20 -15.69 -28.94
CA ALA A 380 -1.79 -15.79 -28.57
C ALA A 380 -1.23 -17.21 -28.77
N GLU A 381 -2.02 -18.24 -28.45
CA GLU A 381 -1.60 -19.64 -28.57
C GLU A 381 -1.36 -20.06 -30.04
N THR A 382 -2.07 -19.45 -30.99
CA THR A 382 -1.96 -19.80 -32.42
C THR A 382 -0.99 -18.94 -33.21
N LEU A 383 -0.76 -17.68 -32.78
CA LEU A 383 0.01 -16.71 -33.57
C LEU A 383 1.53 -16.83 -33.39
N PHE A 384 1.98 -17.34 -32.24
CA PHE A 384 3.40 -17.34 -31.87
C PHE A 384 4.03 -18.74 -31.91
N ASN A 385 3.59 -19.59 -32.84
CA ASN A 385 4.19 -20.91 -33.14
C ASN A 385 4.45 -21.79 -31.89
N GLY A 386 3.48 -21.86 -30.97
CA GLY A 386 3.59 -22.67 -29.75
C GLY A 386 4.38 -22.01 -28.61
N VAL A 387 4.84 -20.77 -28.76
CA VAL A 387 5.39 -20.00 -27.64
C VAL A 387 4.26 -19.60 -26.70
N GLU A 388 4.36 -20.03 -25.44
CA GLU A 388 3.43 -19.62 -24.38
C GLU A 388 3.60 -18.12 -24.10
N VAL A 389 2.54 -17.35 -24.34
CA VAL A 389 2.54 -15.91 -24.10
C VAL A 389 2.03 -15.62 -22.69
N PRO A 390 2.83 -14.99 -21.82
CA PRO A 390 2.42 -14.69 -20.45
C PRO A 390 1.20 -13.76 -20.39
N ARG A 391 0.37 -13.95 -19.37
CA ARG A 391 -0.76 -13.06 -19.09
C ARG A 391 -0.29 -11.67 -18.70
N ASN A 392 -1.05 -10.65 -19.10
CA ASN A 392 -0.77 -9.27 -18.69
C ASN A 392 -1.19 -9.06 -17.23
N GLU A 393 -0.50 -8.15 -16.55
CA GLU A 393 -0.77 -7.84 -15.14
C GLU A 393 -0.67 -6.34 -14.90
N LEU A 394 -1.71 -5.73 -14.34
CA LEU A 394 -1.59 -4.40 -13.77
C LEU A 394 -1.23 -4.54 -12.30
N VAL A 395 -0.14 -3.90 -11.89
CA VAL A 395 0.33 -3.90 -10.50
C VAL A 395 0.40 -2.48 -9.98
N MET A 396 -0.14 -2.26 -8.79
CA MET A 396 0.02 -1.02 -8.04
C MET A 396 0.64 -1.36 -6.68
N LYS A 397 1.91 -1.01 -6.52
CA LYS A 397 2.70 -1.30 -5.33
C LYS A 397 2.52 -0.17 -4.33
N LEU A 398 1.70 -0.39 -3.30
CA LEU A 398 1.35 0.60 -2.28
C LEU A 398 2.52 0.94 -1.33
N GLN A 399 3.41 -0.01 -1.07
CA GLN A 399 4.64 0.17 -0.30
C GLN A 399 5.52 -1.09 -0.35
N PRO A 400 6.85 -0.97 -0.13
CA PRO A 400 7.67 0.24 -0.28
C PRO A 400 7.92 0.58 -1.75
N GLY A 401 8.25 1.83 -2.04
CA GLY A 401 8.52 2.30 -3.40
C GLY A 401 7.23 2.33 -4.21
N GLU A 402 6.42 3.36 -4.00
CA GLU A 402 5.14 3.53 -4.67
C GLU A 402 5.31 3.52 -6.20
N SER A 403 4.73 2.52 -6.86
CA SER A 403 4.76 2.40 -8.32
C SER A 403 3.49 1.81 -8.89
N ILE A 404 3.22 2.16 -10.15
CA ILE A 404 2.20 1.55 -10.99
C ILE A 404 2.89 1.01 -12.22
N TYR A 405 2.68 -0.26 -12.53
CA TYR A 405 3.23 -0.84 -13.75
C TYR A 405 2.30 -1.87 -14.38
N LEU A 406 2.28 -1.89 -15.72
CA LEU A 406 1.54 -2.84 -16.52
C LEU A 406 2.51 -3.79 -17.19
N LYS A 407 2.54 -5.04 -16.72
CA LYS A 407 3.27 -6.13 -17.37
C LYS A 407 2.57 -6.49 -18.68
N SER A 408 3.25 -6.28 -19.79
CA SER A 408 2.77 -6.47 -21.16
C SER A 408 3.74 -7.33 -21.96
N ASN A 409 3.30 -7.85 -23.09
CA ASN A 409 4.16 -8.62 -23.98
C ASN A 409 4.67 -7.74 -25.12
N ILE A 410 5.99 -7.78 -25.38
CA ILE A 410 6.66 -7.04 -26.44
C ILE A 410 7.50 -8.00 -27.29
N LYS A 411 7.95 -7.55 -28.48
CA LYS A 411 8.97 -8.28 -29.24
C LYS A 411 10.28 -8.32 -28.44
N THR A 412 10.93 -9.47 -28.37
CA THR A 412 12.31 -9.57 -27.84
C THR A 412 13.21 -8.52 -28.50
N PRO A 413 13.87 -7.62 -27.76
CA PRO A 413 14.85 -6.70 -28.33
C PRO A 413 15.94 -7.44 -29.11
N GLY A 414 16.36 -6.91 -30.26
CA GLY A 414 17.34 -7.57 -31.14
C GLY A 414 16.70 -8.31 -32.32
N PHE A 415 17.32 -9.42 -32.74
CA PHE A 415 16.98 -10.10 -34.00
C PHE A 415 15.85 -11.14 -33.89
N SER A 416 15.42 -11.51 -32.67
CA SER A 416 14.30 -12.43 -32.46
C SER A 416 12.93 -11.74 -32.65
N SER A 417 11.92 -12.48 -33.09
CA SER A 417 10.51 -12.04 -33.17
C SER A 417 9.63 -12.61 -32.05
N THR A 418 10.21 -13.42 -31.15
CA THR A 418 9.49 -14.06 -30.04
C THR A 418 8.95 -13.03 -29.06
N PRO A 419 7.71 -13.18 -28.56
CA PRO A 419 7.18 -12.32 -27.51
C PRO A 419 7.87 -12.60 -26.17
N ILE A 420 8.23 -11.55 -25.44
CA ILE A 420 8.67 -11.59 -24.04
C ILE A 420 7.85 -10.65 -23.18
N GLN A 421 7.76 -10.92 -21.90
CA GLN A 421 7.09 -10.03 -20.95
C GLN A 421 8.03 -8.88 -20.53
N SER A 422 7.50 -7.67 -20.55
CA SER A 422 8.14 -6.41 -20.11
C SER A 422 7.11 -5.55 -19.37
N GLU A 423 7.46 -4.34 -18.97
CA GLU A 423 6.56 -3.45 -18.23
C GLU A 423 6.55 -2.01 -18.73
N LEU A 424 5.37 -1.38 -18.62
CA LEU A 424 5.22 0.07 -18.68
C LEU A 424 5.09 0.56 -17.24
N GLU A 425 6.05 1.35 -16.75
CA GLU A 425 6.15 1.71 -15.33
C GLU A 425 6.11 3.22 -15.07
N VAL A 426 5.44 3.58 -13.96
CA VAL A 426 5.55 4.89 -13.30
C VAL A 426 5.95 4.67 -11.85
N LYS A 427 7.16 5.09 -11.51
CA LYS A 427 7.72 5.10 -10.15
C LYS A 427 7.59 6.48 -9.53
N TYR A 428 6.84 6.61 -8.43
CA TYR A 428 6.53 7.92 -7.86
C TYR A 428 7.76 8.59 -7.24
N ASP A 429 8.58 7.80 -6.56
CA ASP A 429 9.83 8.23 -5.91
C ASP A 429 10.79 8.92 -6.88
N THR A 430 10.99 8.35 -8.06
CA THR A 430 11.90 8.85 -9.09
C THR A 430 11.24 9.83 -10.05
N ARG A 431 9.95 9.67 -10.36
CA ARG A 431 9.27 10.50 -11.37
C ARG A 431 8.78 11.84 -10.83
N TYR A 432 8.31 11.88 -9.58
CA TYR A 432 7.67 13.05 -8.98
C TYR A 432 8.39 13.53 -7.71
N LEU A 433 8.87 12.61 -6.88
CA LEU A 433 9.40 12.92 -5.55
C LEU A 433 10.93 12.98 -5.49
N ALA A 434 11.61 12.83 -6.64
CA ALA A 434 13.08 12.75 -6.70
C ALA A 434 13.80 13.97 -6.11
N LYS A 435 13.13 15.13 -6.11
CA LYS A 435 13.66 16.38 -5.55
C LYS A 435 13.14 16.70 -4.14
N CYS A 436 12.18 15.93 -3.63
CA CYS A 436 11.57 16.14 -2.32
C CYS A 436 10.83 14.87 -1.85
N SER A 437 11.56 13.92 -1.28
CA SER A 437 10.96 12.71 -0.69
C SER A 437 10.08 13.03 0.52
N SER A 438 10.35 14.14 1.23
CA SER A 438 9.51 14.68 2.30
C SER A 438 8.21 15.34 1.81
N CYS A 439 8.02 15.50 0.49
CA CYS A 439 6.81 16.10 -0.08
C CYS A 439 5.67 15.09 -0.25
N ASN A 440 5.89 13.79 -0.06
CA ASN A 440 4.83 12.79 -0.04
C ASN A 440 4.25 12.75 1.38
N PRO A 441 3.06 13.33 1.65
CA PRO A 441 2.52 13.36 3.00
C PRO A 441 2.27 11.93 3.49
N ASP A 442 2.39 11.70 4.80
CA ASP A 442 2.00 10.41 5.35
C ASP A 442 0.47 10.24 5.31
N ALA A 443 -0.01 9.01 5.48
CA ALA A 443 -1.44 8.72 5.38
C ALA A 443 -2.29 9.49 6.39
N TYR A 444 -1.81 9.69 7.62
CA TYR A 444 -2.54 10.43 8.64
C TYR A 444 -2.64 11.91 8.30
N SER A 445 -1.58 12.51 7.75
CA SER A 445 -1.62 13.91 7.28
C SER A 445 -2.71 14.12 6.23
N ARG A 446 -2.79 13.23 5.22
CA ARG A 446 -3.86 13.30 4.20
C ARG A 446 -5.25 13.18 4.81
N LEU A 447 -5.46 12.20 5.69
CA LEU A 447 -6.76 11.95 6.30
C LEU A 447 -7.19 13.12 7.20
N ILE A 448 -6.30 13.63 8.06
CA ILE A 448 -6.61 14.80 8.89
C ILE A 448 -7.03 15.99 8.02
N LEU A 449 -6.31 16.25 6.92
CA LEU A 449 -6.67 17.30 5.99
C LEU A 449 -8.04 17.07 5.32
N ASP A 450 -8.37 15.83 4.94
CA ASP A 450 -9.70 15.49 4.43
C ASP A 450 -10.79 15.74 5.48
N VAL A 451 -10.53 15.48 6.77
CA VAL A 451 -11.48 15.82 7.84
C VAL A 451 -11.69 17.31 7.96
N LEU A 452 -10.63 18.13 7.87
CA LEU A 452 -10.75 19.59 7.89
C LEU A 452 -11.58 20.10 6.71
N ARG A 453 -11.42 19.48 5.54
CA ARG A 453 -12.21 19.72 4.33
C ARG A 453 -13.65 19.22 4.39
N GLY A 454 -13.99 18.41 5.39
CA GLY A 454 -15.30 17.75 5.47
C GLY A 454 -15.49 16.64 4.45
N ARG A 455 -14.40 16.08 3.91
CA ARG A 455 -14.42 14.98 2.94
C ARG A 455 -14.49 13.64 3.65
N SER A 456 -15.58 12.93 3.47
CA SER A 456 -15.83 11.64 4.13
C SER A 456 -15.49 10.41 3.28
N ALA A 457 -15.08 10.58 2.02
CA ALA A 457 -14.85 9.47 1.07
C ALA A 457 -13.82 8.44 1.57
N ASN A 458 -12.78 8.91 2.25
CA ASN A 458 -11.66 8.11 2.74
C ASN A 458 -11.86 7.62 4.19
N PHE A 459 -13.09 7.59 4.68
CA PHE A 459 -13.45 7.18 6.04
C PHE A 459 -14.56 6.15 6.02
N VAL A 460 -14.47 5.19 6.93
CA VAL A 460 -15.38 4.04 6.92
C VAL A 460 -16.73 4.41 7.55
N ARG A 461 -17.81 4.23 6.80
CA ARG A 461 -19.19 4.50 7.25
C ARG A 461 -19.72 3.36 8.11
N SER A 462 -20.72 3.63 8.95
CA SER A 462 -21.32 2.63 9.84
C SER A 462 -21.85 1.38 9.13
N ASP A 463 -22.63 1.57 8.06
CA ASP A 463 -23.17 0.50 7.21
C ASP A 463 -22.06 -0.28 6.48
N GLU A 464 -21.01 0.43 6.06
CA GLU A 464 -19.82 -0.19 5.46
C GLU A 464 -19.10 -1.13 6.45
N LEU A 465 -18.93 -0.71 7.70
CA LEU A 465 -18.34 -1.55 8.76
C LEU A 465 -19.21 -2.77 9.08
N ILE A 466 -20.53 -2.57 9.20
CA ILE A 466 -21.48 -3.66 9.45
C ILE A 466 -21.36 -4.69 8.35
N ARG A 467 -21.41 -4.27 7.08
CA ARG A 467 -21.33 -5.21 5.97
C ARG A 467 -19.97 -5.90 5.88
N ALA A 468 -18.87 -5.19 6.16
CA ALA A 468 -17.55 -5.79 6.27
C ALA A 468 -17.52 -6.92 7.31
N TRP A 469 -18.13 -6.72 8.48
CA TRP A 469 -18.20 -7.76 9.51
C TRP A 469 -19.14 -8.91 9.16
N GLU A 470 -20.28 -8.65 8.52
CA GLU A 470 -21.17 -9.71 8.03
C GLU A 470 -20.47 -10.69 7.07
N ILE A 471 -19.48 -10.20 6.30
CA ILE A 471 -18.70 -11.03 5.37
C ILE A 471 -17.74 -11.98 6.12
N PHE A 472 -17.07 -11.51 7.18
CA PHE A 472 -15.98 -12.26 7.84
C PHE A 472 -16.36 -12.92 9.16
N THR A 473 -17.36 -12.42 9.90
CA THR A 473 -17.72 -12.94 11.22
C THR A 473 -18.04 -14.44 11.23
N PRO A 474 -18.80 -15.01 10.27
CA PRO A 474 -19.09 -16.44 10.27
C PRO A 474 -17.84 -17.32 10.24
N VAL A 475 -16.88 -17.03 9.34
CA VAL A 475 -15.64 -17.80 9.25
C VAL A 475 -14.72 -17.55 10.44
N LEU A 476 -14.69 -16.33 10.99
CA LEU A 476 -13.91 -16.03 12.19
C LEU A 476 -14.41 -16.82 13.41
N HIS A 477 -15.73 -16.88 13.61
CA HIS A 477 -16.31 -17.70 14.67
C HIS A 477 -16.02 -19.18 14.46
N GLN A 478 -16.14 -19.68 13.23
CA GLN A 478 -15.80 -21.08 12.93
C GLN A 478 -14.32 -21.40 13.25
N ILE A 479 -13.39 -20.51 12.89
CA ILE A 479 -11.96 -20.66 13.20
C ILE A 479 -11.74 -20.74 14.72
N ASP A 480 -12.37 -19.84 15.47
CA ASP A 480 -12.21 -19.74 16.92
C ASP A 480 -12.90 -20.92 17.66
N GLU A 481 -14.09 -21.33 17.23
CA GLU A 481 -14.90 -22.40 17.84
C GLU A 481 -14.35 -23.81 17.54
N GLU A 482 -13.93 -24.06 16.30
CA GLU A 482 -13.31 -25.33 15.91
C GLU A 482 -11.81 -25.40 16.27
N ASN A 483 -11.24 -24.28 16.75
CA ASN A 483 -9.84 -24.13 17.10
C ASN A 483 -8.89 -24.62 15.98
N ILE A 484 -9.14 -24.17 14.76
CA ILE A 484 -8.49 -24.66 13.54
C ILE A 484 -6.97 -24.42 13.61
N ARG A 485 -6.17 -25.49 13.50
CA ARG A 485 -4.71 -25.40 13.56
C ARG A 485 -4.16 -24.78 12.25
N PRO A 486 -3.47 -23.63 12.32
CA PRO A 486 -2.82 -23.06 11.14
C PRO A 486 -1.60 -23.86 10.69
N HIS A 487 -1.26 -23.80 9.41
CA HIS A 487 -0.04 -24.42 8.87
C HIS A 487 1.21 -23.67 9.35
N SER A 488 2.22 -24.41 9.82
CA SER A 488 3.49 -23.82 10.26
C SER A 488 4.28 -23.25 9.07
N TYR A 489 5.01 -22.15 9.27
CA TYR A 489 6.00 -21.65 8.30
C TYR A 489 7.20 -20.99 8.95
N LYS A 490 8.36 -21.10 8.30
CA LYS A 490 9.61 -20.49 8.77
C LYS A 490 9.55 -18.97 8.70
N VAL A 491 10.09 -18.30 9.72
CA VAL A 491 10.31 -16.85 9.71
C VAL A 491 11.17 -16.47 8.50
N GLY A 492 10.75 -15.44 7.76
CA GLY A 492 11.42 -14.97 6.54
C GLY A 492 11.06 -15.76 5.28
N SER A 493 10.17 -16.75 5.35
CA SER A 493 9.65 -17.45 4.16
C SER A 493 8.52 -16.66 3.46
N ARG A 494 7.95 -17.21 2.38
CA ARG A 494 6.80 -16.59 1.66
C ARG A 494 5.43 -16.95 2.28
N GLY A 495 5.43 -17.66 3.41
CA GLY A 495 4.29 -18.35 4.01
C GLY A 495 4.45 -19.87 3.87
N PRO A 496 3.43 -20.66 4.28
CA PRO A 496 3.45 -22.11 4.13
C PRO A 496 3.57 -22.54 2.67
N ASP A 497 4.24 -23.66 2.40
CA ASP A 497 4.50 -24.13 1.03
C ASP A 497 3.20 -24.52 0.32
N GLU A 498 2.24 -25.08 1.05
CA GLU A 498 0.91 -25.44 0.54
C GLU A 498 0.06 -24.22 0.17
N ALA A 499 0.41 -23.03 0.68
CA ALA A 499 -0.34 -21.80 0.44
C ALA A 499 -0.28 -21.37 -1.04
N ASP A 500 0.85 -21.58 -1.72
CA ASP A 500 0.99 -21.23 -3.14
C ASP A 500 0.16 -22.18 -4.02
N LYS A 501 0.00 -23.45 -3.63
CA LYS A 501 -0.89 -24.41 -4.31
C LYS A 501 -2.36 -24.01 -4.15
N PHE A 502 -2.80 -23.79 -2.90
CA PHE A 502 -4.15 -23.31 -2.61
C PHE A 502 -4.47 -22.04 -3.40
N PHE A 503 -3.53 -21.09 -3.41
CA PHE A 503 -3.65 -19.84 -4.14
C PHE A 503 -3.84 -20.04 -5.65
N ALA A 504 -3.00 -20.87 -6.29
CA ALA A 504 -3.07 -21.12 -7.72
C ALA A 504 -4.41 -21.80 -8.11
N GLU A 505 -4.79 -22.85 -7.39
CA GLU A 505 -6.03 -23.62 -7.65
C GLU A 505 -7.28 -22.76 -7.48
N LYS A 506 -7.33 -21.94 -6.42
CA LYS A 506 -8.50 -21.12 -6.09
C LYS A 506 -8.62 -19.87 -6.97
N SER A 507 -7.52 -19.32 -7.47
CA SER A 507 -7.54 -18.07 -8.24
C SER A 507 -7.45 -18.26 -9.76
N GLY A 508 -6.92 -19.39 -10.22
CA GLY A 508 -6.51 -19.55 -11.62
C GLY A 508 -5.36 -18.63 -12.03
N TYR A 509 -4.64 -18.06 -11.06
CA TYR A 509 -3.45 -17.24 -11.28
C TYR A 509 -2.32 -18.09 -11.86
N LEU A 510 -1.73 -17.61 -12.95
CA LEU A 510 -0.55 -18.22 -13.55
C LEU A 510 0.65 -17.31 -13.33
N ARG A 511 1.65 -17.80 -12.61
CA ARG A 511 2.89 -17.07 -12.37
C ARG A 511 3.83 -17.24 -13.57
N ASN A 512 4.35 -16.13 -14.08
CA ASN A 512 5.46 -16.16 -15.03
C ASN A 512 6.80 -16.09 -14.30
N ASP A 513 7.48 -17.22 -14.14
CA ASP A 513 8.78 -17.31 -13.46
C ASP A 513 9.97 -16.89 -14.36
N ALA A 514 9.75 -16.75 -15.67
CA ALA A 514 10.77 -16.27 -16.59
C ALA A 514 10.97 -14.75 -16.49
N TYR A 515 10.01 -14.01 -15.94
CA TYR A 515 10.12 -12.57 -15.70
C TYR A 515 10.91 -12.30 -14.43
N ILE A 516 12.15 -11.84 -14.59
CA ILE A 516 12.99 -11.34 -13.49
C ILE A 516 13.18 -9.85 -13.70
N TRP A 517 12.91 -9.07 -12.66
CA TRP A 517 13.11 -7.63 -12.67
C TRP A 517 14.11 -7.27 -11.56
N GLU A 518 15.27 -6.77 -11.94
CA GLU A 518 16.34 -6.36 -11.02
C GLU A 518 16.92 -5.01 -11.47
N ASP A 519 16.88 -4.02 -10.58
CA ASP A 519 17.46 -2.67 -10.78
C ASP A 519 17.12 -1.97 -12.10
N GLY A 520 15.87 -2.13 -12.57
CA GLY A 520 15.40 -1.53 -13.83
C GLY A 520 15.78 -2.31 -15.08
N ASN A 521 16.38 -3.49 -14.92
CA ASN A 521 16.67 -4.41 -16.02
C ASN A 521 15.75 -5.63 -15.94
N ILE A 522 15.27 -6.05 -17.11
CA ILE A 522 14.49 -7.28 -17.25
C ILE A 522 15.49 -8.38 -17.62
N PHE A 523 15.60 -9.37 -16.75
CA PHE A 523 16.31 -10.60 -17.02
C PHE A 523 15.27 -11.67 -17.39
N ARG A 524 15.56 -12.44 -18.44
CA ARG A 524 14.78 -13.62 -18.76
C ARG A 524 15.54 -14.83 -18.23
N ARG A 525 14.95 -15.58 -17.30
CA ARG A 525 15.49 -16.90 -16.95
C ARG A 525 15.32 -17.81 -18.17
N THR A 526 16.42 -18.36 -18.68
CA THR A 526 16.39 -19.36 -19.76
C THR A 526 15.54 -20.53 -19.30
N THR A 527 14.56 -20.94 -20.09
CA THR A 527 13.77 -22.12 -19.78
C THR A 527 14.59 -23.39 -20.10
N PRO A 528 14.38 -24.52 -19.40
CA PRO A 528 15.11 -25.76 -19.69
C PRO A 528 15.01 -26.19 -21.17
N ALA A 529 13.84 -26.01 -21.79
CA ALA A 529 13.61 -26.32 -23.20
C ALA A 529 14.38 -25.40 -24.17
N GLU A 530 14.56 -24.13 -23.82
CA GLU A 530 15.38 -23.20 -24.63
C GLU A 530 16.86 -23.53 -24.51
N GLN A 531 17.30 -23.97 -23.32
CA GLN A 531 18.66 -24.40 -23.03
C GLN A 531 19.02 -25.67 -23.82
N ASP A 532 18.13 -26.68 -23.83
CA ASP A 532 18.31 -27.90 -24.63
C ASP A 532 18.38 -27.60 -26.15
N SER A 533 17.59 -26.64 -26.65
CA SER A 533 17.62 -26.27 -28.07
C SER A 533 18.84 -25.41 -28.43
N SER A 534 19.30 -24.53 -27.54
CA SER A 534 20.52 -23.76 -27.78
C SER A 534 21.72 -24.69 -27.78
N ASP A 535 21.78 -25.64 -26.85
CA ASP A 535 22.86 -26.61 -26.74
C ASP A 535 22.89 -27.56 -27.95
N ALA A 536 21.72 -27.97 -28.46
CA ALA A 536 21.64 -28.77 -29.68
C ALA A 536 22.10 -28.00 -30.95
N ASN A 537 21.74 -26.72 -31.07
CA ASN A 537 22.16 -25.88 -32.19
C ASN A 537 23.65 -25.50 -32.11
N LEU A 538 24.15 -25.23 -30.90
CA LEU A 538 25.57 -25.03 -30.60
C LEU A 538 26.36 -26.27 -30.99
N LYS A 539 25.92 -27.45 -30.55
CA LYS A 539 26.55 -28.72 -30.88
C LYS A 539 26.55 -28.99 -32.39
N ALA A 540 25.43 -28.77 -33.08
CA ALA A 540 25.37 -28.95 -34.54
C ALA A 540 26.27 -27.97 -35.32
N ALA A 541 26.43 -26.72 -34.83
CA ALA A 541 27.37 -25.77 -35.40
C ALA A 541 28.82 -26.19 -35.14
N PHE A 542 29.14 -26.60 -33.90
CA PHE A 542 30.45 -27.16 -33.53
C PHE A 542 30.83 -28.38 -34.38
N ASP A 543 29.91 -29.34 -34.54
CA ASP A 543 30.12 -30.55 -35.34
C ASP A 543 30.39 -30.20 -36.82
N LYS A 544 29.75 -29.14 -37.33
CA LYS A 544 29.95 -28.66 -38.70
C LYS A 544 31.30 -27.93 -38.88
N PHE A 545 31.77 -27.24 -37.84
CA PHE A 545 33.10 -26.61 -37.82
C PHE A 545 34.22 -27.65 -37.69
N ALA A 546 34.07 -28.61 -36.77
CA ALA A 546 35.00 -29.73 -36.59
C ALA A 546 35.18 -30.56 -37.87
N ALA A 547 34.16 -30.63 -38.73
CA ALA A 547 34.25 -31.31 -40.02
C ALA A 547 35.04 -30.54 -41.10
N SER A 548 35.21 -29.22 -40.97
CA SER A 548 35.93 -28.38 -41.94
C SER A 548 37.39 -28.09 -41.58
N ASP A 549 37.73 -28.18 -40.30
CA ASP A 549 39.07 -28.03 -39.70
C ASP A 549 39.89 -26.80 -40.10
N LYS A 550 39.25 -25.78 -40.68
CA LYS A 550 39.88 -24.51 -41.09
C LYS A 550 38.92 -23.35 -40.85
N MET A 551 39.26 -22.48 -39.90
CA MET A 551 38.47 -21.32 -39.53
C MET A 551 39.23 -20.03 -39.85
N ASP A 552 38.64 -19.20 -40.71
CA ASP A 552 39.13 -17.84 -40.96
C ASP A 552 38.64 -16.87 -39.88
N MET A 553 39.08 -15.61 -39.95
CA MET A 553 38.72 -14.59 -38.97
C MET A 553 37.21 -14.38 -38.86
N GLN A 554 36.49 -14.43 -39.98
CA GLN A 554 35.05 -14.21 -39.99
C GLN A 554 34.30 -15.39 -39.35
N GLY A 555 34.78 -16.60 -39.58
CA GLY A 555 34.35 -17.82 -38.90
C GLY A 555 34.62 -17.80 -37.39
N PHE A 556 35.79 -17.31 -36.98
CA PHE A 556 36.18 -17.20 -35.56
C PHE A 556 35.27 -16.25 -34.78
N VAL A 557 35.02 -15.05 -35.32
CA VAL A 557 34.12 -14.09 -34.69
C VAL A 557 32.69 -14.64 -34.61
N GLY A 558 32.23 -15.33 -35.66
CA GLY A 558 30.93 -15.98 -35.67
C GLY A 558 30.81 -17.10 -34.62
N ALA A 559 31.84 -17.93 -34.49
CA ALA A 559 31.86 -19.05 -33.54
C ALA A 559 31.96 -18.59 -32.08
N ALA A 560 32.84 -17.63 -31.77
CA ALA A 560 32.99 -17.07 -30.41
C ALA A 560 31.68 -16.43 -29.91
N VAL A 561 31.01 -15.63 -30.75
CA VAL A 561 29.72 -15.02 -30.43
C VAL A 561 28.63 -16.06 -30.19
N MET A 562 28.65 -17.18 -30.94
CA MET A 562 27.72 -18.29 -30.71
C MET A 562 27.99 -19.03 -29.40
N CYS A 563 29.24 -19.10 -28.93
CA CYS A 563 29.62 -19.72 -27.66
C CYS A 563 29.38 -18.84 -26.42
N GLY A 564 28.81 -17.63 -26.60
CA GLY A 564 28.55 -16.69 -25.52
C GLY A 564 29.66 -15.66 -25.30
N GLU A 565 30.77 -15.76 -26.02
CA GLU A 565 31.87 -14.79 -25.98
C GLU A 565 31.63 -13.67 -26.99
N GLY A 566 31.14 -12.53 -26.50
CA GLY A 566 30.86 -11.36 -27.32
C GLY A 566 32.02 -10.36 -27.35
N PHE A 567 32.65 -10.17 -28.51
CA PHE A 567 33.56 -9.03 -28.73
C PHE A 567 32.74 -7.72 -28.86
N LYS A 568 33.13 -6.65 -28.15
CA LYS A 568 32.41 -5.37 -28.20
C LYS A 568 32.78 -4.56 -29.44
N THR A 569 33.96 -4.82 -30.03
CA THR A 569 34.43 -4.19 -31.26
C THR A 569 35.15 -5.19 -32.17
N MET A 570 35.24 -4.88 -33.47
CA MET A 570 36.03 -5.69 -34.41
C MET A 570 37.53 -5.68 -34.11
N GLU A 571 38.03 -4.65 -33.42
CA GLU A 571 39.44 -4.53 -33.04
C GLU A 571 39.79 -5.48 -31.88
N GLU A 572 38.88 -5.66 -30.92
CA GLU A 572 39.00 -6.70 -29.88
C GLU A 572 38.97 -8.10 -30.48
N ALA A 573 38.03 -8.33 -31.42
CA ALA A 573 37.89 -9.60 -32.11
C ALA A 573 39.14 -9.96 -32.94
N GLN A 574 39.72 -8.97 -33.63
CA GLN A 574 40.99 -9.10 -34.35
C GLN A 574 42.15 -9.40 -33.41
N THR A 575 42.19 -8.73 -32.25
CA THR A 575 43.24 -8.95 -31.25
C THR A 575 43.20 -10.38 -30.72
N ALA A 576 42.02 -10.86 -30.33
CA ALA A 576 41.82 -12.23 -29.87
C ALA A 576 42.07 -13.27 -30.99
N PHE A 577 41.62 -13.00 -32.22
CA PHE A 577 41.93 -13.87 -33.36
C PHE A 577 43.45 -13.97 -33.58
N ASN A 578 44.19 -12.89 -33.34
CA ASN A 578 45.64 -12.86 -33.52
C ASN A 578 46.42 -13.60 -32.42
N THR A 579 45.82 -13.85 -31.24
CA THR A 579 46.47 -14.59 -30.14
C THR A 579 46.38 -16.11 -30.27
N VAL A 580 45.50 -16.61 -31.14
CA VAL A 580 45.35 -18.05 -31.40
C VAL A 580 46.31 -18.46 -32.52
N ASP A 581 46.98 -19.61 -32.35
CA ASP A 581 47.91 -20.15 -33.33
C ASP A 581 47.17 -20.58 -34.62
N LYS A 582 47.84 -20.41 -35.75
CA LYS A 582 47.27 -20.60 -37.09
C LYS A 582 48.12 -21.53 -37.93
N ASP A 583 47.48 -22.24 -38.84
CA ASP A 583 48.16 -23.02 -39.87
C ASP A 583 48.92 -22.13 -40.87
N ALA A 584 49.70 -22.76 -41.75
CA ALA A 584 50.49 -22.06 -42.76
C ALA A 584 49.65 -21.25 -43.77
N ASP A 585 48.34 -21.51 -43.85
CA ASP A 585 47.37 -20.81 -44.70
C ASP A 585 46.65 -19.68 -43.95
N GLY A 586 46.93 -19.48 -42.66
CA GLY A 586 46.34 -18.43 -41.82
C GLY A 586 45.00 -18.79 -41.19
N HIS A 587 44.64 -20.08 -41.13
CA HIS A 587 43.41 -20.55 -40.49
C HIS A 587 43.68 -21.10 -39.09
N ILE A 588 42.71 -20.94 -38.19
CA ILE A 588 42.70 -21.59 -36.88
C ILE A 588 42.10 -23.00 -37.05
N CYS A 589 42.77 -24.02 -36.52
CA CYS A 589 42.23 -25.38 -36.49
C CYS A 589 41.34 -25.58 -35.25
N PHE A 590 40.56 -26.66 -35.25
CA PHE A 590 39.53 -26.85 -34.22
C PHE A 590 40.08 -26.93 -32.79
N GLU A 591 41.22 -27.61 -32.59
CA GLU A 591 41.81 -27.78 -31.24
C GLU A 591 42.35 -26.45 -30.69
N GLU A 592 42.97 -25.62 -31.52
CA GLU A 592 43.47 -24.29 -31.13
C GLU A 592 42.31 -23.34 -30.78
N PHE A 593 41.20 -23.42 -31.52
CA PHE A 593 39.99 -22.65 -31.18
C PHE A 593 39.36 -23.12 -29.87
N LYS A 594 39.36 -24.43 -29.61
CA LYS A 594 38.84 -25.01 -28.38
C LYS A 594 39.68 -24.64 -27.16
N GLU A 595 41.01 -24.67 -27.29
CA GLU A 595 41.94 -24.26 -26.23
C GLU A 595 41.82 -22.76 -25.93
N PHE A 596 41.56 -21.93 -26.96
CA PHE A 596 41.18 -20.53 -26.77
C PHE A 596 39.89 -20.38 -25.94
N LEU A 597 38.84 -21.14 -26.24
CA LEU A 597 37.59 -21.07 -25.46
C LEU A 597 37.76 -21.56 -24.02
N ASP A 598 38.67 -22.51 -23.76
CA ASP A 598 38.95 -22.99 -22.41
C ASP A 598 39.79 -21.99 -21.58
N THR A 599 40.42 -21.00 -22.23
CA THR A 599 41.27 -19.99 -21.58
C THR A 599 40.58 -18.64 -21.35
N VAL A 600 39.43 -18.40 -21.98
CA VAL A 600 38.60 -17.19 -21.80
C VAL A 600 37.37 -17.55 -20.96
#